data_AF-A0A4Y7J242-F1
#
_entry.id   AF-A0A4Y7J242-F1
#
_cell.length_a   1.000
_cell.length_b   1.000
_cell.length_c   1.000
_cell.angle_alpha   90.00
_cell.angle_beta   90.00
_cell.angle_gamma   90.00
#
_symmetry.space_group_name_H-M   'P 1'
#
loop_
_entity.id
_entity.type
_entity.pdbx_description
1 polymer ?
#
loop_
_entity_poly.entity_id
_entity_poly.type
_entity_poly.pdbx_seq_one_letter_code
_entity_poly.pdbx_strand_id
1 'polypeptide(L)'
;MPIRFSANQVLKRNLNPKNSPKTHPLCVVQRLIDLASQGKFKLNLKQAVESIDFISRKGIRLDSQTVAFLLQCCAESRSLREGKWVHLYLGTGRKRPTALLSNHLIHMYSCCGDYKSARKVFDKMYIRNLYSWNNMLSGYAKLGLLEPAERLFDQMPEKDVVSWNTMVISFAKNGFHGKALSYFDHLRRSSIEFDHFSFAGVLITCVKLENVGLTQQVHAQILVAGLLSNMVLELYG
;
A
#
# COMPACT_ATOMS: atom_id res chain seq x y z
N MET A 1 -60.80 16.17 -41.40
CA MET A 1 -59.99 17.41 -41.39
C MET A 1 -59.99 17.97 -39.96
N PRO A 2 -58.83 18.32 -39.39
CA PRO A 2 -58.62 18.37 -37.94
C PRO A 2 -58.90 19.74 -37.33
N ILE A 3 -59.49 19.75 -36.13
CA ILE A 3 -59.59 20.94 -35.28
C ILE A 3 -58.37 20.95 -34.34
N ARG A 4 -57.60 22.04 -34.42
CA ARG A 4 -56.42 22.36 -33.62
C ARG A 4 -56.77 22.42 -32.12
N PHE A 5 -56.01 21.72 -31.27
CA PHE A 5 -55.93 22.03 -29.85
C PHE A 5 -54.55 22.60 -29.51
N SER A 6 -54.58 23.79 -28.92
CA SER A 6 -53.45 24.60 -28.48
C SER A 6 -52.66 23.95 -27.34
N ALA A 7 -51.34 24.06 -27.41
CA ALA A 7 -50.40 23.75 -26.36
C ALA A 7 -50.68 24.59 -25.10
N ASN A 8 -51.08 23.95 -23.98
CA ASN A 8 -50.77 24.35 -22.59
C ASN A 8 -51.53 23.50 -21.54
N GLN A 9 -51.29 22.18 -21.47
CA GLN A 9 -51.82 21.34 -20.39
C GLN A 9 -50.87 20.23 -19.89
N VAL A 10 -49.55 20.47 -19.88
CA VAL A 10 -48.56 19.46 -19.39
C VAL A 10 -47.82 19.87 -18.11
N LEU A 11 -48.13 21.01 -17.49
CA LEU A 11 -47.33 21.54 -16.36
C LEU A 11 -47.95 21.49 -14.95
N LYS A 12 -48.85 20.55 -14.66
CA LYS A 12 -49.25 20.27 -13.25
C LYS A 12 -49.56 18.79 -13.01
N ARG A 13 -48.53 17.95 -12.86
CA ARG A 13 -48.67 16.67 -12.14
C ARG A 13 -47.43 16.38 -11.28
N ASN A 14 -47.64 16.57 -9.97
CA ASN A 14 -47.14 15.73 -8.88
C ASN A 14 -45.64 15.74 -8.57
N LEU A 15 -45.21 16.80 -7.86
CA LEU A 15 -44.14 16.69 -6.86
C LEU A 15 -44.65 15.82 -5.69
N ASN A 16 -44.47 14.50 -5.81
CA ASN A 16 -44.70 13.56 -4.73
C ASN A 16 -43.32 13.13 -4.20
N PRO A 17 -42.85 13.56 -3.01
CA PRO A 17 -41.48 13.32 -2.54
C PRO A 17 -41.20 11.86 -2.12
N LYS A 18 -42.05 10.90 -2.49
CA LYS A 18 -41.97 9.50 -2.05
C LYS A 18 -41.60 8.48 -3.14
N ASN A 19 -41.34 8.91 -4.37
CA ASN A 19 -40.93 8.01 -5.47
C ASN A 19 -39.51 8.29 -5.98
N SER A 20 -38.52 8.41 -5.08
CA SER A 20 -37.15 8.09 -5.47
C SER A 20 -37.02 6.56 -5.51
N PRO A 21 -36.49 5.95 -6.59
CA PRO A 21 -36.25 4.50 -6.58
C PRO A 21 -35.40 4.17 -5.35
N LYS A 22 -35.90 3.27 -4.49
CA LYS A 22 -35.15 2.78 -3.33
C LYS A 22 -33.97 1.97 -3.88
N THR A 23 -32.87 2.64 -4.16
CA THR A 23 -31.63 2.00 -4.58
C THR A 23 -31.15 1.13 -3.42
N HIS A 24 -31.04 -0.18 -3.67
CA HIS A 24 -30.61 -1.13 -2.66
C HIS A 24 -29.17 -0.78 -2.21
N PRO A 25 -28.84 -0.74 -0.91
CA PRO A 25 -27.50 -0.37 -0.44
C PRO A 25 -26.38 -1.15 -1.12
N LEU A 26 -26.60 -2.44 -1.38
CA LEU A 26 -25.68 -3.31 -2.13
C LEU A 26 -25.44 -2.82 -3.58
N CYS A 27 -26.47 -2.36 -4.29
CA CYS A 27 -26.31 -1.86 -5.66
C CYS A 27 -25.49 -0.56 -5.70
N VAL A 28 -25.60 0.29 -4.67
CA VAL A 28 -24.84 1.53 -4.58
C VAL A 28 -23.36 1.26 -4.28
N VAL A 29 -23.08 0.31 -3.39
CA VAL A 29 -21.71 -0.13 -3.09
C VAL A 29 -21.09 -0.85 -4.29
N GLN A 30 -21.84 -1.73 -4.97
CA GLN A 30 -21.35 -2.42 -6.16
C GLN A 30 -20.99 -1.44 -7.28
N ARG A 31 -21.83 -0.42 -7.53
CA ARG A 31 -21.51 0.62 -8.50
C ARG A 31 -20.23 1.38 -8.16
N LEU A 32 -19.98 1.65 -6.88
CA LEU A 32 -18.72 2.27 -6.43
C LEU A 32 -17.53 1.34 -6.70
N ILE A 33 -17.66 0.05 -6.41
CA ILE A 33 -16.63 -0.94 -6.70
C ILE A 33 -16.36 -1.02 -8.19
N ASP A 34 -17.39 -1.05 -9.04
CA ASP A 34 -17.25 -1.11 -10.49
C ASP A 34 -16.51 0.12 -11.03
N LEU A 35 -16.85 1.32 -10.54
CA LEU A 35 -16.16 2.56 -10.90
C LEU A 35 -14.68 2.55 -10.48
N ALA A 36 -14.38 2.05 -9.29
CA ALA A 36 -13.00 1.93 -8.80
C ALA A 36 -12.21 0.83 -9.55
N SER A 37 -12.88 -0.27 -9.94
CA SER A 37 -12.30 -1.43 -10.62
C SER A 37 -11.93 -1.15 -12.08
N GLN A 38 -12.63 -0.22 -12.74
CA GLN A 38 -12.29 0.26 -14.09
C GLN A 38 -11.05 1.18 -14.11
N GLY A 39 -10.20 1.09 -13.07
CA GLY A 39 -9.15 2.00 -12.63
C GLY A 39 -7.93 2.20 -13.54
N LYS A 40 -7.99 1.87 -14.84
CA LYS A 40 -6.99 2.37 -15.81
C LYS A 40 -7.10 3.87 -16.06
N PHE A 41 -8.20 4.52 -15.65
CA PHE A 41 -8.41 5.96 -15.80
C PHE A 41 -8.65 6.62 -14.44
N LYS A 42 -7.73 7.53 -14.03
CA LYS A 42 -7.81 8.35 -12.79
C LYS A 42 -9.17 9.04 -12.59
N LEU A 43 -9.87 9.36 -13.68
CA LEU A 43 -11.18 10.00 -13.67
C LEU A 43 -12.25 9.16 -12.95
N ASN A 44 -12.24 7.84 -13.14
CA ASN A 44 -13.25 6.95 -12.55
C ASN A 44 -13.05 6.77 -11.05
N LEU A 45 -11.79 6.75 -10.59
CA LEU A 45 -11.45 6.72 -9.16
C LEU A 45 -11.92 7.99 -8.45
N LYS A 46 -11.74 9.16 -9.07
CA LYS A 46 -12.24 10.43 -8.53
C LYS A 46 -13.75 10.39 -8.34
N GLN A 47 -14.51 9.94 -9.35
CA GLN A 47 -15.97 9.80 -9.26
C GLN A 47 -16.40 8.79 -8.18
N ALA A 48 -15.69 7.67 -8.06
CA ALA A 48 -15.95 6.67 -7.02
C ALA A 48 -15.75 7.27 -5.61
N VAL A 49 -14.69 8.02 -5.40
CA VAL A 49 -14.39 8.65 -4.10
C VAL A 49 -15.34 9.81 -3.79
N GLU A 50 -15.72 10.63 -4.77
CA GLU A 50 -16.74 11.68 -4.58
C GLU A 50 -18.11 11.09 -4.20
N SER A 51 -18.42 9.87 -4.68
CA SER A 51 -19.65 9.17 -4.33
C SER A 51 -19.71 8.73 -2.86
N ILE A 52 -18.58 8.66 -2.15
CA ILE A 52 -18.53 8.27 -0.74
C ILE A 52 -19.33 9.24 0.14
N ASP A 53 -19.24 10.55 -0.12
CA ASP A 53 -19.99 11.55 0.65
C ASP A 53 -21.50 11.35 0.48
N PHE A 54 -21.95 11.09 -0.75
CA PHE A 54 -23.35 10.78 -1.02
C PHE A 54 -23.83 9.51 -0.28
N ILE A 55 -23.04 8.44 -0.30
CA ILE A 55 -23.32 7.18 0.41
C ILE A 55 -23.40 7.44 1.92
N SER A 56 -22.46 8.22 2.47
CA SER A 56 -22.42 8.58 3.88
C SER A 56 -23.62 9.42 4.31
N ARG A 57 -24.05 10.39 3.50
CA ARG A 57 -25.27 11.20 3.75
C ARG A 57 -26.54 10.37 3.75
N LYS A 58 -26.57 9.25 3.02
CA LYS A 58 -27.68 8.27 3.06
C LYS A 58 -27.62 7.34 4.28
N GLY A 59 -26.64 7.51 5.17
CA GLY A 59 -26.45 6.67 6.35
C GLY A 59 -25.86 5.30 6.05
N ILE A 60 -25.37 5.07 4.82
CA ILE A 60 -24.75 3.81 4.43
C ILE A 60 -23.27 3.88 4.81
N ARG A 61 -22.79 2.88 5.54
CA ARG A 61 -21.38 2.77 5.93
C ARG A 61 -20.71 1.70 5.09
N LEU A 62 -19.59 2.06 4.48
CA LEU A 62 -18.77 1.11 3.73
C LEU A 62 -18.11 0.14 4.71
N ASP A 63 -18.09 -1.14 4.35
CA ASP A 63 -17.36 -2.16 5.09
C ASP A 63 -15.84 -2.00 4.90
N SER A 64 -15.07 -2.75 5.69
CA SER A 64 -13.61 -2.64 5.68
C SER A 64 -12.99 -3.12 4.36
N GLN A 65 -13.59 -4.08 3.67
CA GLN A 65 -13.05 -4.60 2.40
C GLN A 65 -13.26 -3.60 1.27
N THR A 66 -14.45 -2.99 1.20
CA THR A 66 -14.73 -1.92 0.22
C THR A 66 -13.77 -0.75 0.40
N VAL A 67 -13.49 -0.32 1.63
CA VAL A 67 -12.53 0.77 1.87
C VAL A 67 -11.09 0.35 1.57
N ALA A 68 -10.69 -0.87 1.94
CA ALA A 68 -9.36 -1.39 1.62
C ALA A 68 -9.13 -1.43 0.09
N PHE A 69 -10.13 -1.87 -0.67
CA PHE A 69 -10.10 -1.87 -2.13
C PHE A 69 -9.91 -0.46 -2.71
N LEU A 70 -10.66 0.53 -2.23
CA LEU A 70 -10.48 1.92 -2.66
C LEU A 70 -9.06 2.45 -2.38
N LEU A 71 -8.50 2.12 -1.21
CA LEU A 71 -7.12 2.50 -0.86
C LEU A 71 -6.10 1.80 -1.78
N GLN A 72 -6.34 0.55 -2.14
CA GLN A 72 -5.51 -0.18 -3.09
C GLN A 72 -5.53 0.49 -4.47
N CYS A 73 -6.72 0.83 -5.01
CA CYS A 73 -6.83 1.56 -6.27
C CYS A 73 -6.13 2.93 -6.22
N CYS A 74 -6.20 3.64 -5.08
CA CYS A 74 -5.47 4.89 -4.88
C CYS A 74 -3.95 4.67 -4.91
N ALA A 75 -3.46 3.57 -4.32
CA ALA A 75 -2.04 3.23 -4.32
C ALA A 75 -1.53 2.92 -5.73
N GLU A 76 -2.25 2.08 -6.48
CA GLU A 76 -1.90 1.67 -7.84
C GLU A 76 -1.91 2.84 -8.82
N SER A 77 -2.90 3.74 -8.70
CA SER A 77 -3.01 4.93 -9.54
C SER A 77 -2.13 6.10 -9.08
N ARG A 78 -1.42 5.95 -7.95
CA ARG A 78 -0.67 7.02 -7.25
C ARG A 78 -1.51 8.28 -7.01
N SER A 79 -2.77 8.10 -6.65
CA SER A 79 -3.77 9.15 -6.49
C SER A 79 -3.86 9.61 -5.03
N LEU A 80 -2.91 10.46 -4.62
CA LEU A 80 -2.79 10.92 -3.23
C LEU A 80 -4.01 11.72 -2.75
N ARG A 81 -4.63 12.51 -3.63
CA ARG A 81 -5.79 13.35 -3.28
C ARG A 81 -6.98 12.47 -2.92
N GLU A 82 -7.31 11.51 -3.76
CA GLU A 82 -8.37 10.54 -3.58
C GLU A 82 -8.11 9.67 -2.33
N GLY A 83 -6.88 9.22 -2.14
CA GLY A 83 -6.48 8.50 -0.92
C GLY A 83 -6.65 9.31 0.37
N LYS A 84 -6.39 10.63 0.34
CA LYS A 84 -6.65 11.53 1.47
C LYS A 84 -8.14 11.70 1.76
N TRP A 85 -8.99 11.71 0.74
CA TRP A 85 -10.44 11.71 0.92
C TRP A 85 -10.94 10.43 1.57
N VAL A 86 -10.46 9.27 1.13
CA VAL A 86 -10.79 7.98 1.76
C VAL A 86 -10.30 7.92 3.21
N HIS A 87 -9.10 8.44 3.51
CA HIS A 87 -8.61 8.56 4.88
C HIS A 87 -9.50 9.50 5.73
N LEU A 88 -9.92 10.64 5.19
CA LEU A 88 -10.83 11.56 5.88
C LEU A 88 -12.16 10.87 6.21
N TYR A 89 -12.74 10.12 5.27
CA TYR A 89 -13.93 9.31 5.49
C TYR A 89 -13.76 8.32 6.66
N LEU A 90 -12.60 7.68 6.77
CA LEU A 90 -12.31 6.81 7.91
C LEU A 90 -12.22 7.58 9.24
N GLY A 91 -11.75 8.83 9.21
CA GLY A 91 -11.65 9.71 10.37
C GLY A 91 -12.98 10.29 10.85
N THR A 92 -13.98 10.43 9.98
CA THR A 92 -15.33 10.89 10.37
C THR A 92 -16.16 9.80 11.06
N GLY A 93 -15.70 8.55 11.03
CA GLY A 93 -16.36 7.43 11.70
C GLY A 93 -16.20 7.44 13.22
N ARG A 94 -17.20 6.91 13.94
CA ARG A 94 -17.17 6.76 15.42
C ARG A 94 -16.10 5.80 15.94
N LYS A 95 -15.51 4.95 15.08
CA LYS A 95 -14.54 3.92 15.45
C LYS A 95 -13.24 4.20 14.72
N ARG A 96 -12.11 4.07 15.44
CA ARG A 96 -10.78 4.15 14.84
C ARG A 96 -10.61 3.07 13.75
N PRO A 97 -9.80 3.34 12.71
CA PRO A 97 -9.48 2.33 11.71
C PRO A 97 -8.89 1.07 12.35
N THR A 98 -9.26 -0.09 11.82
CA THR A 98 -8.65 -1.37 12.20
C THR A 98 -7.21 -1.45 11.70
N ALA A 99 -6.41 -2.38 12.26
CA ALA A 99 -5.04 -2.61 11.79
C ALA A 99 -4.99 -2.89 10.27
N LEU A 100 -5.97 -3.61 9.73
CA LEU A 100 -6.12 -3.84 8.28
C LEU A 100 -6.20 -2.52 7.50
N LEU A 101 -7.11 -1.62 7.87
CA LEU A 101 -7.30 -0.35 7.18
C LEU A 101 -6.12 0.60 7.37
N SER A 102 -5.53 0.61 8.57
CA SER A 102 -4.29 1.37 8.84
C SER A 102 -3.14 0.87 7.97
N ASN A 103 -3.01 -0.43 7.78
CA ASN A 103 -1.98 -1.02 6.91
C ASN A 103 -2.17 -0.63 5.43
N HIS A 104 -3.41 -0.63 4.94
CA HIS A 104 -3.73 -0.15 3.59
C HIS A 104 -3.47 1.36 3.43
N LEU A 105 -3.77 2.16 4.47
CA LEU A 105 -3.45 3.59 4.48
C LEU A 105 -1.94 3.84 4.43
N ILE A 106 -1.16 3.11 5.24
CA ILE A 106 0.31 3.19 5.22
C ILE A 106 0.82 2.84 3.81
N HIS A 107 0.36 1.72 3.25
CA HIS A 107 0.78 1.30 1.91
C HIS A 107 0.42 2.35 0.84
N MET A 108 -0.82 2.85 0.83
CA MET A 108 -1.29 3.86 -0.11
C MET A 108 -0.47 5.14 -0.03
N TYR A 109 -0.24 5.67 1.18
CA TYR A 109 0.58 6.86 1.36
C TYR A 109 2.02 6.66 0.92
N SER A 110 2.61 5.50 1.25
CA SER A 110 3.96 5.13 0.83
C SER A 110 4.08 5.04 -0.69
N CYS A 111 3.14 4.40 -1.39
CA CYS A 111 3.11 4.33 -2.86
C CYS A 111 2.91 5.69 -3.53
N CYS A 112 2.22 6.62 -2.85
CA CYS A 112 2.06 8.00 -3.29
C CYS A 112 3.22 8.93 -2.90
N GLY A 113 4.22 8.44 -2.18
CA GLY A 113 5.39 9.22 -1.72
C GLY A 113 5.14 10.12 -0.50
N ASP A 114 3.96 10.10 0.12
CA ASP A 114 3.65 10.89 1.34
C ASP A 114 3.93 10.09 2.62
N TYR A 115 5.19 9.74 2.82
CA TYR A 115 5.66 8.94 3.96
C TYR A 115 5.43 9.63 5.32
N LYS A 116 5.33 10.97 5.34
CA LYS A 116 4.98 11.73 6.56
C LYS A 116 3.57 11.38 7.01
N SER A 117 2.62 11.30 6.08
CA SER A 117 1.26 10.85 6.38
C SER A 117 1.22 9.37 6.72
N ALA A 118 2.00 8.52 6.03
CA ALA A 118 2.14 7.11 6.38
C ALA A 118 2.61 6.93 7.83
N ARG A 119 3.65 7.69 8.24
CA ARG A 119 4.18 7.65 9.61
C ARG A 119 3.14 8.11 10.64
N LYS A 120 2.38 9.17 10.35
CA LYS A 120 1.28 9.62 11.24
C LYS A 120 0.22 8.55 11.43
N VAL A 121 -0.10 7.77 10.40
CA VAL A 121 -1.05 6.66 10.52
C VAL A 121 -0.45 5.56 11.40
N PHE A 122 0.79 5.16 11.13
CA PHE A 122 1.52 4.16 11.90
C PHE A 122 1.65 4.52 13.38
N ASP A 123 1.93 5.78 13.71
CA ASP A 123 2.03 6.27 15.09
C ASP A 123 0.71 6.22 15.86
N LYS A 124 -0.41 6.37 15.15
CA LYS A 124 -1.75 6.32 15.74
C LYS A 124 -2.31 4.90 15.87
N MET A 125 -1.65 3.89 15.31
CA MET A 125 -2.06 2.50 15.45
C MET A 125 -1.94 2.03 16.90
N TYR A 126 -3.02 1.46 17.44
CA TYR A 126 -3.02 0.87 18.78
C TYR A 126 -2.26 -0.46 18.82
N ILE A 127 -2.48 -1.31 17.81
CA ILE A 127 -1.80 -2.59 17.61
C ILE A 127 -1.04 -2.52 16.29
N ARG A 128 0.26 -2.83 16.33
CA ARG A 128 1.14 -2.91 15.17
C ARG A 128 1.61 -4.35 15.03
N ASN A 129 1.42 -4.93 13.85
CA ASN A 129 1.93 -6.26 13.50
C ASN A 129 3.16 -6.16 12.59
N LEU A 130 3.87 -7.26 12.36
CA LEU A 130 5.06 -7.32 11.48
C LEU A 130 4.83 -6.64 10.13
N TYR A 131 3.66 -6.86 9.52
CA TYR A 131 3.29 -6.22 8.25
C TYR A 131 3.30 -4.69 8.32
N SER A 132 2.75 -4.09 9.39
CA SER A 132 2.74 -2.64 9.58
C SER A 132 4.16 -2.06 9.71
N TRP A 133 5.05 -2.76 10.42
CA TRP A 133 6.46 -2.38 10.58
C TRP A 133 7.21 -2.49 9.26
N ASN A 134 7.10 -3.62 8.57
CA ASN A 134 7.77 -3.88 7.29
C ASN A 134 7.33 -2.89 6.19
N ASN A 135 6.05 -2.52 6.15
CA ASN A 135 5.57 -1.51 5.21
C ASN A 135 6.21 -0.13 5.45
N MET A 136 6.29 0.31 6.71
CA MET A 136 6.95 1.57 7.04
C MET A 136 8.45 1.52 6.77
N LEU A 137 9.09 0.40 7.11
CA LEU A 137 10.52 0.17 6.90
C LEU A 137 10.87 0.20 5.41
N SER A 138 10.14 -0.54 4.59
CA SER A 138 10.28 -0.54 3.13
C SER A 138 10.06 0.85 2.53
N GLY A 139 9.10 1.62 3.07
CA GLY A 139 8.87 3.00 2.67
C GLY A 139 10.08 3.90 2.89
N TYR A 140 10.70 3.85 4.06
CA TYR A 140 11.93 4.61 4.34
C TYR A 140 13.11 4.14 3.49
N ALA A 141 13.28 2.82 3.35
CA ALA A 141 14.34 2.22 2.55
C ALA A 141 14.27 2.65 1.08
N LYS A 142 13.07 2.68 0.48
CA LYS A 142 12.85 3.11 -0.92
C LYS A 142 13.20 4.58 -1.17
N LEU A 143 13.14 5.42 -0.14
CA LEU A 143 13.47 6.83 -0.22
C LEU A 143 14.94 7.13 0.15
N GLY A 144 15.73 6.10 0.47
CA GLY A 144 17.09 6.28 0.98
C GLY A 144 17.14 6.93 2.37
N LEU A 145 16.03 6.95 3.12
CA LEU A 145 15.97 7.49 4.47
C LEU A 145 16.50 6.45 5.47
N LEU A 146 17.80 6.16 5.38
CA LEU A 146 18.44 5.06 6.11
C LEU A 146 18.42 5.25 7.63
N GLU A 147 18.67 6.46 8.12
CA GLU A 147 18.71 6.73 9.56
C GLU A 147 17.30 6.59 10.21
N PRO A 148 16.20 7.10 9.63
CA PRO A 148 14.85 6.74 10.06
C PRO A 148 14.52 5.24 9.93
N ALA A 149 15.01 4.57 8.88
CA ALA A 149 14.78 3.13 8.70
C ALA A 149 15.47 2.30 9.78
N GLU A 150 16.73 2.60 10.09
CA GLU A 150 17.54 1.95 11.11
C GLU A 150 16.90 2.10 12.49
N ARG A 151 16.51 3.33 12.88
CA ARG A 151 15.77 3.57 14.13
C ARG A 151 14.45 2.81 14.20
N LEU A 152 13.71 2.72 13.09
CA LEU A 152 12.45 2.00 13.06
C LEU A 152 12.69 0.49 13.22
N PHE A 153 13.71 -0.05 12.55
CA PHE A 153 14.12 -1.44 12.66
C PHE A 153 14.49 -1.81 14.10
N ASP A 154 15.25 -0.97 14.79
CA ASP A 154 15.64 -1.21 16.18
C ASP A 154 14.43 -1.26 17.12
N GLN A 155 13.41 -0.43 16.85
CA GLN A 155 12.15 -0.41 17.60
C GLN A 155 11.24 -1.61 17.35
N MET A 156 11.48 -2.42 16.32
CA MET A 156 10.64 -3.58 16.00
C MET A 156 10.73 -4.64 17.12
N PRO A 157 9.60 -5.01 17.77
CA PRO A 157 9.59 -6.02 18.83
C PRO A 157 10.02 -7.40 18.32
N GLU A 158 9.61 -7.71 17.10
CA GLU A 158 9.96 -8.93 16.37
C GLU A 158 10.45 -8.52 14.98
N LYS A 159 11.43 -9.25 14.47
CA LYS A 159 12.05 -9.03 13.16
C LYS A 159 11.96 -10.34 12.38
N ASP A 160 11.50 -10.27 11.15
CA ASP A 160 11.44 -11.39 10.22
C ASP A 160 12.47 -11.22 9.09
N VAL A 161 12.59 -12.23 8.23
CA VAL A 161 13.50 -12.20 7.08
C VAL A 161 13.27 -10.98 6.19
N VAL A 162 12.01 -10.52 6.04
CA VAL A 162 11.66 -9.33 5.25
C VAL A 162 12.25 -8.06 5.85
N SER A 163 12.18 -7.89 7.18
CA SER A 163 12.76 -6.73 7.86
C SER A 163 14.28 -6.65 7.69
N TRP A 164 14.98 -7.78 7.83
CA TRP A 164 16.42 -7.88 7.64
C TRP A 164 16.82 -7.61 6.19
N ASN A 165 16.17 -8.29 5.24
CA ASN A 165 16.43 -8.13 3.81
C ASN A 165 16.26 -6.67 3.37
N THR A 166 15.22 -6.00 3.90
CA THR A 166 14.97 -4.59 3.62
C THR A 166 16.18 -3.72 4.03
N MET A 167 16.74 -3.94 5.22
CA MET A 167 17.91 -3.17 5.69
C MET A 167 19.17 -3.48 4.90
N VAL A 168 19.46 -4.77 4.66
CA VAL A 168 20.65 -5.20 3.89
C VAL A 168 20.62 -4.60 2.48
N ILE A 169 19.50 -4.74 1.77
CA ILE A 169 19.33 -4.20 0.41
C ILE A 169 19.41 -2.67 0.42
N SER A 170 18.78 -2.02 1.40
CA SER A 170 18.77 -0.55 1.47
C SER A 170 20.16 0.02 1.69
N PHE A 171 20.94 -0.53 2.63
CA PHE A 171 22.33 -0.11 2.84
C PHE A 171 23.20 -0.38 1.61
N ALA A 172 23.06 -1.56 0.99
CA ALA A 172 23.85 -1.92 -0.19
C ALA A 172 23.59 -0.97 -1.38
N LYS A 173 22.32 -0.68 -1.68
CA LYS A 173 21.93 0.22 -2.78
C LYS A 173 22.38 1.67 -2.56
N ASN A 174 22.55 2.10 -1.31
CA ASN A 174 22.96 3.45 -0.95
C ASN A 174 24.48 3.56 -0.66
N GLY A 175 25.28 2.53 -0.97
CA GLY A 175 26.74 2.57 -0.83
C GLY A 175 27.29 2.26 0.57
N PHE A 176 26.43 1.94 1.54
CA PHE A 176 26.82 1.57 2.91
C PHE A 176 27.14 0.08 3.02
N HIS A 177 28.05 -0.39 2.18
CA HIS A 177 28.39 -1.81 2.01
C HIS A 177 28.80 -2.52 3.30
N GLY A 178 29.60 -1.88 4.15
CA GLY A 178 30.00 -2.45 5.45
C GLY A 178 28.80 -2.68 6.39
N LYS A 179 27.84 -1.75 6.42
CA LYS A 179 26.60 -1.93 7.18
C LYS A 179 25.74 -3.04 6.58
N ALA A 180 25.62 -3.11 5.25
CA ALA A 180 24.87 -4.17 4.59
C ALA A 180 25.40 -5.57 4.97
N LEU A 181 26.72 -5.76 4.92
CA LEU A 181 27.36 -7.02 5.30
C LEU A 181 27.21 -7.33 6.79
N SER A 182 27.31 -6.31 7.66
CA SER A 182 27.05 -6.46 9.09
C SER A 182 25.63 -6.96 9.35
N TYR A 183 24.61 -6.31 8.78
CA TYR A 183 23.21 -6.73 8.94
C TYR A 183 22.96 -8.13 8.40
N PHE A 184 23.59 -8.51 7.29
CA PHE A 184 23.48 -9.87 6.75
C PHE A 184 24.12 -10.92 7.69
N ASP A 185 25.28 -10.61 8.28
CA ASP A 185 25.91 -11.50 9.26
C ASP A 185 25.05 -11.65 10.52
N HIS A 186 24.39 -10.58 10.97
CA HIS A 186 23.41 -10.63 12.05
C HIS A 186 22.21 -11.53 11.71
N LEU A 187 21.63 -11.41 10.50
CA LEU A 187 20.57 -12.30 10.02
C LEU A 187 21.05 -13.76 10.05
N ARG A 188 22.25 -14.05 9.53
CA ARG A 188 22.82 -15.40 9.48
C ARG A 188 23.03 -16.03 10.86
N ARG A 189 23.40 -15.22 11.85
CA ARG A 189 23.60 -15.68 13.25
C ARG A 189 22.29 -15.78 14.02
N SER A 190 21.20 -15.23 13.48
CA SER A 190 19.86 -15.39 14.07
C SER A 190 19.29 -16.77 13.72
N SER A 191 18.27 -17.22 14.46
CA SER A 191 17.54 -18.45 14.15
C SER A 191 16.50 -18.28 13.03
N ILE A 192 16.55 -17.16 12.29
CA ILE A 192 15.61 -16.85 11.20
C ILE A 192 16.13 -17.50 9.92
N GLU A 193 15.31 -18.34 9.29
CA GLU A 193 15.64 -18.89 7.98
C GLU A 193 15.70 -17.76 6.93
N PHE A 194 16.84 -17.69 6.25
CA PHE A 194 17.05 -16.75 5.15
C PHE A 194 16.68 -17.39 3.81
N ASP A 195 16.25 -16.57 2.86
CA ASP A 195 15.79 -16.94 1.53
C ASP A 195 16.70 -16.38 0.42
N HIS A 196 16.34 -16.63 -0.84
CA HIS A 196 17.08 -16.09 -1.99
C HIS A 196 17.15 -14.55 -2.00
N PHE A 197 16.13 -13.85 -1.48
CA PHE A 197 16.14 -12.38 -1.35
C PHE A 197 17.18 -11.87 -0.34
N SER A 198 17.55 -12.71 0.63
CA SER A 198 18.52 -12.36 1.67
C SER A 198 19.92 -12.10 1.10
N PHE A 199 20.26 -12.76 0.01
CA PHE A 199 21.52 -12.56 -0.69
C PHE A 199 21.51 -11.39 -1.67
N ALA A 200 20.35 -10.85 -2.06
CA ALA A 200 20.26 -9.81 -3.07
C ALA A 200 21.08 -8.56 -2.69
N GLY A 201 20.99 -8.09 -1.45
CA GLY A 201 21.78 -6.93 -0.99
C GLY A 201 23.28 -7.22 -0.84
N VAL A 202 23.63 -8.48 -0.50
CA VAL A 202 25.03 -8.91 -0.44
C VAL A 202 25.64 -8.96 -1.83
N LEU A 203 24.92 -9.47 -2.83
CA LEU A 203 25.37 -9.49 -4.22
C LEU A 203 25.54 -8.08 -4.80
N ILE A 204 24.63 -7.15 -4.49
CA ILE A 204 24.81 -5.73 -4.84
C ILE A 204 26.12 -5.21 -4.27
N THR A 205 26.44 -5.58 -3.04
CA THR A 205 27.71 -5.20 -2.39
C THR A 205 28.92 -5.87 -3.06
N CYS A 206 28.84 -7.15 -3.41
CA CYS A 206 29.90 -7.86 -4.14
C CYS A 206 30.22 -7.20 -5.47
N VAL A 207 29.19 -6.88 -6.26
CA VAL A 207 29.33 -6.19 -7.55
C VAL A 207 29.96 -4.81 -7.37
N LYS A 208 29.53 -4.06 -6.34
CA LYS A 208 30.03 -2.70 -6.09
C LYS A 208 31.44 -2.64 -5.52
N LEU A 209 31.86 -3.65 -4.76
CA LEU A 209 33.21 -3.70 -4.17
C LEU A 209 34.24 -4.40 -5.05
N GLU A 210 33.83 -5.02 -6.17
CA GLU A 210 34.68 -5.83 -7.06
C GLU A 210 35.49 -6.91 -6.32
N ASN A 211 35.00 -7.35 -5.15
CA ASN A 211 35.70 -8.27 -4.28
C ASN A 211 35.35 -9.72 -4.65
N VAL A 212 36.18 -10.31 -5.52
CA VAL A 212 36.01 -11.68 -6.00
C VAL A 212 35.95 -12.70 -4.87
N GLY A 213 36.70 -12.50 -3.78
CA GLY A 213 36.69 -13.40 -2.62
C GLY A 213 35.34 -13.42 -1.92
N LEU A 214 34.74 -12.25 -1.68
CA LEU A 214 33.39 -12.14 -1.12
C LEU A 214 32.35 -12.76 -2.06
N THR A 215 32.45 -12.51 -3.36
CA THR A 215 31.58 -13.11 -4.38
C THR A 215 31.63 -14.64 -4.35
N GLN A 216 32.83 -15.23 -4.28
CA GLN A 216 33.00 -16.68 -4.20
C GLN A 216 32.41 -17.27 -2.90
N GLN A 217 32.63 -16.62 -1.76
CA GLN A 217 32.07 -17.05 -0.48
C GLN A 217 30.54 -17.05 -0.50
N VAL A 218 29.94 -15.97 -1.03
CA VAL A 218 28.48 -15.83 -1.13
C VAL A 218 27.91 -16.87 -2.10
N HIS A 219 28.54 -17.07 -3.26
CA HIS A 219 28.14 -18.09 -4.22
C HIS A 219 28.17 -19.51 -3.63
N ALA A 220 29.22 -19.86 -2.88
CA ALA A 220 29.32 -21.14 -2.18
C ALA A 220 28.20 -21.31 -1.13
N GLN A 221 27.84 -20.25 -0.41
CA GLN A 221 26.75 -20.29 0.58
C GLN A 221 25.39 -20.50 -0.09
N ILE A 222 25.13 -19.85 -1.22
CA ILE A 222 23.89 -20.02 -2.00
C ILE A 222 23.76 -21.47 -2.49
N LEU A 223 24.86 -22.07 -2.95
CA LEU A 223 24.94 -23.46 -3.36
C LEU A 223 24.58 -24.41 -2.20
N VAL A 224 25.22 -24.23 -1.05
CA VAL A 224 25.00 -25.06 0.16
C VAL A 224 23.58 -24.90 0.69
N ALA A 225 23.01 -23.70 0.62
CA ALA A 225 21.62 -23.44 1.01
C ALA A 225 20.58 -23.95 0.01
N GLY A 226 20.99 -24.45 -1.17
CA GLY A 226 20.07 -24.97 -2.19
C GLY A 226 19.25 -23.89 -2.92
N LEU A 227 19.70 -22.63 -2.94
CA LEU A 227 18.93 -21.47 -3.44
C LEU A 227 19.22 -21.11 -4.91
N LEU A 228 19.70 -22.07 -5.71
CA LEU A 228 20.31 -21.81 -7.03
C LEU A 228 19.36 -21.38 -8.15
N SER A 229 18.06 -21.65 -8.04
CA SER A 229 17.19 -21.66 -9.22
C SER A 229 16.93 -20.31 -9.90
N ASN A 230 17.20 -19.16 -9.26
CA ASN A 230 16.74 -17.85 -9.77
C ASN A 230 17.78 -16.71 -9.83
N MET A 231 19.03 -16.91 -9.40
CA MET A 231 19.96 -15.77 -9.21
C MET A 231 20.54 -15.16 -10.49
N VAL A 232 20.51 -15.89 -11.61
CA VAL A 232 21.15 -15.44 -12.87
C VAL A 232 20.23 -14.51 -13.68
N LEU A 233 18.92 -14.51 -13.44
CA LEU A 233 17.96 -13.76 -14.28
C LEU A 233 17.70 -12.31 -13.82
N GLU A 234 17.98 -11.93 -12.58
CA GLU A 234 17.66 -10.58 -12.06
C GLU A 234 18.84 -9.60 -12.04
N LEU A 235 20.08 -10.05 -12.30
CA LEU A 235 21.24 -9.14 -12.36
C LEU A 235 21.40 -8.44 -13.73
N TYR A 236 20.58 -8.80 -14.73
CA TYR A 236 20.61 -8.25 -16.09
C TYR A 236 19.23 -7.83 -16.64
N GLY A 237 18.22 -7.66 -15.77
CA GLY A 237 16.86 -7.23 -16.13
C GLY A 237 16.55 -5.79 -15.74
#